data_AF-A0A0H5P341-F1
#
_entry.id   AF-A0A0H5P341-F1
#
_cell.length_a   1.000
_cell.length_b   1.000
_cell.length_c   1.000
_cell.angle_alpha   90.00
_cell.angle_beta   90.00
_cell.angle_gamma   90.00
#
_symmetry.space_group_name_H-M   'P 1'
#
loop_
_entity.id
_entity.type
_entity.pdbx_description
1 polymer ?
#
loop_
_entity_poly.entity_id
_entity_poly.type
_entity_poly.pdbx_seq_one_letter_code
_entity_poly.pdbx_strand_id
1 'polypeptide(L)'
;MNTLAICSPKRLPDDKQIESARLAVEINPANMPYVRPIAGLVGERPVNREFISAMTTKYWRSGGVHLGVRFLDTTDRALQDRILAHMNAWSPGANIGFHRSTAPDAEIRIARTPGDGYWSYLGTDVLQIPADEATMNLDSFGLDTDEREYTRVVRHETGHTLGFPHEHLRRDVVHRIDPAKAIRYFRDRVGWSEATTRAQVLTPLEEVALITTPTDTQSIMCYQLPGSIMRDGRPVPGGLDINDRDRGFVHVLYPTAVATTPIQALAGVH
;
A
#
# COMPACT_ATOMS: atom_id res chain seq x y z
N MET A 1 12.54 16.94 -18.86
CA MET A 1 12.42 16.92 -17.38
C MET A 1 11.77 15.60 -17.03
N ASN A 2 12.44 14.71 -16.30
CA ASN A 2 11.81 13.46 -15.87
C ASN A 2 10.69 13.81 -14.90
N THR A 3 9.45 13.70 -15.35
CA THR A 3 8.29 13.73 -14.47
C THR A 3 8.38 12.47 -13.64
N LEU A 4 8.73 12.61 -12.35
CA LEU A 4 8.68 11.50 -11.42
C LEU A 4 7.27 10.94 -11.46
N ALA A 5 7.14 9.69 -11.89
CA ALA A 5 5.87 8.99 -11.95
C ALA A 5 5.41 8.73 -10.50
N ILE A 6 4.38 9.47 -10.09
CA ILE A 6 3.86 9.51 -8.71
C ILE A 6 2.67 8.53 -8.62
N CYS A 7 2.77 7.55 -7.72
CA CYS A 7 1.67 6.65 -7.37
C CYS A 7 0.49 7.46 -6.81
N SER A 8 -0.75 7.05 -7.03
CA SER A 8 -1.97 7.64 -6.43
C SER A 8 -2.86 6.53 -5.88
N PRO A 9 -2.60 5.99 -4.68
CA PRO A 9 -3.32 4.84 -4.16
C PRO A 9 -4.83 5.06 -4.22
N LYS A 10 -5.53 4.07 -4.78
CA LYS A 10 -6.99 4.14 -4.83
C LYS A 10 -7.56 3.77 -3.48
N ARG A 11 -8.36 4.69 -2.94
CA ARG A 11 -9.18 4.45 -1.77
C ARG A 11 -10.55 3.93 -2.20
N LEU A 12 -11.11 2.99 -1.44
CA LEU A 12 -12.50 2.62 -1.60
C LEU A 12 -13.43 3.82 -1.32
N PRO A 13 -14.58 3.91 -2.03
CA PRO A 13 -15.65 4.84 -1.68
C PRO A 13 -16.06 4.73 -0.19
N ASP A 14 -16.51 5.84 0.41
CA ASP A 14 -16.77 5.90 1.85
C ASP A 14 -17.84 4.89 2.32
N ASP A 15 -18.82 4.57 1.47
CA ASP A 15 -19.87 3.58 1.73
C ASP A 15 -19.35 2.14 1.78
N LYS A 16 -18.18 1.87 1.18
CA LYS A 16 -17.52 0.55 1.21
C LYS A 16 -16.53 0.38 2.36
N GLN A 17 -16.15 1.46 3.05
CA GLN A 17 -15.08 1.43 4.06
C GLN A 17 -15.39 0.47 5.22
N ILE A 18 -16.62 0.51 5.74
CA ILE A 18 -17.03 -0.33 6.89
C ILE A 18 -17.01 -1.81 6.53
N GLU A 19 -17.55 -2.18 5.36
CA GLU A 19 -17.56 -3.58 4.92
C GLU A 19 -16.15 -4.06 4.58
N SER A 20 -15.31 -3.22 3.96
CA SER A 20 -13.89 -3.49 3.78
C SER A 20 -13.19 -3.78 5.11
N ALA A 21 -13.43 -2.96 6.14
CA ALA A 21 -12.84 -3.20 7.46
C ALA A 21 -13.32 -4.52 8.08
N ARG A 22 -14.61 -4.84 7.93
CA ARG A 22 -15.16 -6.13 8.38
C ARG A 22 -14.47 -7.31 7.67
N LEU A 23 -14.36 -7.26 6.34
CA LEU A 23 -13.71 -8.30 5.56
C LEU A 23 -12.22 -8.42 5.88
N ALA A 24 -11.51 -7.31 6.06
CA ALA A 24 -10.10 -7.31 6.43
C ALA A 24 -9.86 -8.05 7.75
N VAL A 25 -10.72 -7.83 8.76
CA VAL A 25 -10.66 -8.55 10.05
C VAL A 25 -11.06 -10.02 9.91
N GLU A 26 -12.04 -10.34 9.05
CA GLU A 26 -12.43 -11.73 8.76
C GLU A 26 -11.28 -12.51 8.10
N ILE A 27 -10.57 -11.89 7.15
CA ILE A 27 -9.41 -12.48 6.48
C ILE A 27 -8.25 -12.62 7.45
N ASN A 28 -7.93 -11.56 8.19
CA ASN A 28 -6.85 -11.54 9.15
C ASN A 28 -7.30 -10.84 10.45
N PRO A 29 -7.60 -11.58 11.52
CA PRO A 29 -8.02 -11.00 12.80
C PRO A 29 -7.02 -10.00 13.40
N ALA A 30 -5.73 -10.09 13.04
CA ALA A 30 -4.71 -9.13 13.47
C ALA A 30 -4.89 -7.73 12.86
N ASN A 31 -5.74 -7.57 11.85
CA ASN A 31 -6.07 -6.25 11.30
C ASN A 31 -6.93 -5.39 12.24
N MET A 32 -7.56 -6.00 13.25
CA MET A 32 -8.42 -5.29 14.18
C MET A 32 -7.58 -4.30 15.02
N PRO A 33 -7.96 -3.00 15.07
CA PRO A 33 -7.21 -2.03 15.84
C PRO A 33 -7.31 -2.33 17.34
N TYR A 34 -6.19 -2.20 18.07
CA TYR A 34 -6.18 -2.34 19.53
C TYR A 34 -6.78 -1.09 20.18
N VAL A 35 -8.11 -1.02 20.30
CA VAL A 35 -8.85 0.20 20.70
C VAL A 35 -8.70 0.56 22.20
N ARG A 36 -8.41 -0.40 23.08
CA ARG A 36 -8.38 -0.18 24.54
C ARG A 36 -7.33 0.83 25.05
N PRO A 37 -6.07 0.85 24.57
CA PRO A 37 -5.09 1.88 24.93
C PRO A 37 -5.28 3.21 24.18
N ILE A 38 -6.05 3.20 23.09
CA ILE A 38 -6.16 4.31 22.15
C ILE A 38 -7.05 5.43 22.70
N ALA A 39 -8.06 5.13 23.53
CA ALA A 39 -8.96 6.13 24.12
C ALA A 39 -8.22 7.25 24.90
N GLY A 40 -7.04 6.97 25.46
CA GLY A 40 -6.20 7.97 26.13
C GLY A 40 -5.33 8.82 25.19
N LEU A 41 -5.13 8.39 23.94
CA LEU A 41 -4.24 9.01 22.95
C LEU A 41 -4.98 9.81 21.86
N VAL A 42 -6.27 9.52 21.58
CA VAL A 42 -7.07 10.22 20.54
C VAL A 42 -7.81 11.46 21.03
N GLY A 43 -7.73 11.81 22.32
CA GLY A 43 -8.55 12.88 22.90
C GLY A 43 -10.06 12.54 22.83
N GLU A 44 -10.92 13.56 22.90
CA GLU A 44 -12.40 13.44 22.99
C GLU A 44 -13.10 12.88 21.73
N ARG A 45 -12.39 12.27 20.77
CA ARG A 45 -13.05 11.70 19.58
C ARG A 45 -13.85 10.45 19.97
N PRO A 46 -15.15 10.36 19.61
CA PRO A 46 -15.94 9.18 19.92
C PRO A 46 -15.40 7.99 19.14
N VAL A 47 -15.08 6.91 19.87
CA VAL A 47 -14.76 5.61 19.28
C VAL A 47 -16.06 5.04 18.68
N ASN A 48 -16.28 5.27 17.38
CA ASN A 48 -17.42 4.78 16.61
C ASN A 48 -16.96 3.82 15.50
N ARG A 49 -17.91 3.31 14.70
CA ARG A 49 -17.62 2.34 13.64
C ARG A 49 -16.72 2.94 12.55
N GLU A 50 -16.94 4.20 12.24
CA GLU A 50 -16.18 4.96 11.25
C GLU A 50 -14.72 5.10 11.70
N PHE A 51 -14.50 5.41 12.97
CA PHE A 51 -13.16 5.48 13.57
C PHE A 51 -12.45 4.13 13.54
N ILE A 52 -13.13 3.04 13.95
CA ILE A 52 -12.55 1.70 13.92
C ILE A 52 -12.22 1.28 12.48
N SER A 53 -13.11 1.56 11.53
CA SER A 53 -12.92 1.27 10.11
C SER A 53 -11.70 1.98 9.53
N ALA A 54 -11.48 3.24 9.91
CA ALA A 54 -10.35 4.06 9.47
C ALA A 54 -9.02 3.70 10.17
N MET A 55 -9.07 2.82 11.17
CA MET A 55 -7.92 2.32 11.92
C MET A 55 -7.58 0.86 11.60
N THR A 56 -8.38 0.21 10.75
CA THR A 56 -8.27 -1.21 10.43
C THR A 56 -7.30 -1.41 9.28
N THR A 57 -6.17 -2.07 9.57
CA THR A 57 -5.17 -2.40 8.54
C THR A 57 -5.73 -3.38 7.53
N LYS A 58 -5.13 -3.44 6.33
CA LYS A 58 -5.64 -4.23 5.20
C LYS A 58 -4.77 -5.43 4.85
N TYR A 59 -3.93 -5.91 5.76
CA TYR A 59 -3.02 -7.01 5.49
C TYR A 59 -3.77 -8.29 5.19
N TRP A 60 -3.18 -9.13 4.34
CA TRP A 60 -3.64 -10.49 4.13
C TRP A 60 -3.36 -11.35 5.37
N ARG A 61 -3.94 -12.55 5.43
CA ARG A 61 -3.68 -13.50 6.52
C ARG A 61 -2.23 -13.99 6.52
N SER A 62 -1.72 -14.30 7.71
CA SER A 62 -0.50 -15.08 7.84
C SER A 62 -0.73 -16.52 7.33
N GLY A 63 0.31 -17.13 6.76
CA GLY A 63 0.22 -18.47 6.14
C GLY A 63 0.30 -18.51 4.63
N GLY A 64 0.41 -17.34 3.98
CA GLY A 64 0.83 -17.20 2.59
C GLY A 64 -0.12 -16.37 1.75
N VAL A 65 0.44 -15.46 0.95
CA VAL A 65 -0.28 -14.58 0.03
C VAL A 65 0.01 -15.05 -1.39
N HIS A 66 -0.87 -15.87 -1.96
CA HIS A 66 -0.72 -16.42 -3.31
C HIS A 66 -1.88 -15.96 -4.17
N LEU A 67 -1.68 -14.89 -4.93
CA LEU A 67 -2.75 -14.18 -5.64
C LEU A 67 -2.64 -14.38 -7.15
N GLY A 68 -3.79 -14.59 -7.79
CA GLY A 68 -3.92 -14.65 -9.23
C GLY A 68 -3.90 -13.26 -9.85
N VAL A 69 -3.11 -13.07 -10.89
CA VAL A 69 -2.96 -11.81 -11.62
C VAL A 69 -3.49 -11.96 -13.04
N ARG A 70 -4.59 -11.27 -13.32
CA ARG A 70 -5.19 -11.15 -14.65
C ARG A 70 -4.85 -9.79 -15.25
N PHE A 71 -4.51 -9.78 -16.54
CA PHE A 71 -4.27 -8.55 -17.29
C PHE A 71 -5.50 -8.26 -18.15
N LEU A 72 -6.06 -7.06 -17.99
CA LEU A 72 -7.33 -6.69 -18.63
C LEU A 72 -7.14 -6.19 -20.07
N ASP A 73 -5.96 -5.67 -20.39
CA ASP A 73 -5.68 -4.92 -21.61
C ASP A 73 -4.64 -5.57 -22.52
N THR A 74 -4.01 -6.67 -22.11
CA THR A 74 -2.95 -7.33 -22.89
C THR A 74 -2.92 -8.84 -22.71
N THR A 75 -2.63 -9.56 -23.80
CA THR A 75 -2.32 -10.98 -23.83
C THR A 75 -0.83 -11.27 -24.07
N ASP A 76 0.02 -10.25 -24.17
CA ASP A 76 1.46 -10.39 -24.39
C ASP A 76 2.12 -11.08 -23.20
N ARG A 77 2.59 -12.31 -23.42
CA ARG A 77 3.17 -13.14 -22.36
C ARG A 77 4.46 -12.57 -21.81
N ALA A 78 5.33 -12.01 -22.65
CA ALA A 78 6.61 -11.46 -22.22
C ALA A 78 6.42 -10.26 -21.28
N LEU A 79 5.46 -9.38 -21.61
CA LEU A 79 5.11 -8.25 -20.76
C LEU A 79 4.53 -8.72 -19.41
N GLN A 80 3.58 -9.66 -19.46
CA GLN A 80 2.97 -10.22 -18.26
C GLN A 80 4.00 -10.90 -17.34
N ASP A 81 4.91 -11.70 -17.91
CA ASP A 81 5.95 -12.40 -17.15
C ASP A 81 6.94 -11.42 -16.53
N ARG A 82 7.28 -10.33 -17.24
CA ARG A 82 8.13 -9.27 -16.70
C ARG A 82 7.46 -8.57 -15.52
N ILE A 83 6.21 -8.14 -15.66
CA ILE A 83 5.46 -7.52 -14.54
C ILE A 83 5.41 -8.47 -13.34
N LEU A 84 5.04 -9.74 -13.55
CA LEU A 84 5.01 -10.77 -12.50
C LEU A 84 6.37 -10.98 -11.83
N ALA A 85 7.47 -10.93 -12.58
CA ALA A 85 8.81 -11.05 -12.00
C ALA A 85 9.10 -9.90 -11.01
N HIS A 86 8.70 -8.67 -11.33
CA HIS A 86 8.83 -7.54 -10.40
C HIS A 86 7.86 -7.63 -9.22
N MET A 87 6.63 -8.10 -9.42
CA MET A 87 5.71 -8.36 -8.30
C MET A 87 6.32 -9.39 -7.32
N ASN A 88 6.91 -10.47 -7.84
CA ASN A 88 7.56 -11.51 -7.04
C ASN A 88 8.94 -11.11 -6.47
N ALA A 89 9.42 -9.89 -6.68
CA ALA A 89 10.62 -9.40 -6.00
C ALA A 89 10.44 -9.26 -4.47
N TRP A 90 9.18 -9.24 -4.02
CA TRP A 90 8.78 -9.30 -2.61
C TRP A 90 8.87 -10.71 -2.00
N SER A 91 8.87 -11.77 -2.81
CA SER A 91 8.81 -13.16 -2.36
C SER A 91 10.05 -13.69 -1.61
N PRO A 92 11.31 -13.26 -1.88
CA PRO A 92 12.47 -13.82 -1.19
C PRO A 92 12.36 -13.69 0.34
N GLY A 93 12.28 -14.85 1.03
CA GLY A 93 12.15 -14.96 2.49
C GLY A 93 10.74 -14.73 3.04
N ALA A 94 9.76 -14.42 2.19
CA ALA A 94 8.35 -14.26 2.54
C ALA A 94 7.49 -15.36 1.89
N ASN A 95 6.35 -15.68 2.49
CA ASN A 95 5.37 -16.57 1.89
C ASN A 95 4.43 -15.79 0.95
N ILE A 96 4.97 -15.30 -0.16
CA ILE A 96 4.23 -14.49 -1.13
C ILE A 96 4.49 -15.03 -2.54
N GLY A 97 3.43 -15.09 -3.35
CA GLY A 97 3.51 -15.45 -4.75
C GLY A 97 2.44 -14.74 -5.58
N PHE A 98 2.83 -14.24 -6.73
CA PHE A 98 1.93 -13.70 -7.74
C PHE A 98 2.06 -14.55 -8.99
N HIS A 99 0.94 -15.09 -9.47
CA HIS A 99 0.94 -15.96 -10.63
C HIS A 99 -0.10 -15.50 -11.64
N ARG A 100 0.20 -15.71 -12.92
CA ARG A 100 -0.73 -15.41 -14.00
C ARG A 100 -2.03 -16.18 -13.81
N SER A 101 -3.16 -15.49 -13.94
CA SER A 101 -4.49 -16.07 -13.92
C SER A 101 -5.31 -15.58 -15.11
N THR A 102 -6.18 -16.45 -15.62
CA THR A 102 -7.23 -16.11 -16.59
C THR A 102 -8.62 -16.17 -15.96
N ALA A 103 -8.69 -16.44 -14.65
CA ALA A 103 -9.95 -16.54 -13.94
C ALA A 103 -10.66 -15.18 -13.97
N PRO A 104 -11.97 -15.15 -14.28
CA PRO A 104 -12.73 -13.90 -14.29
C PRO A 104 -12.67 -13.14 -12.95
N ASP A 105 -12.57 -13.88 -11.85
CA ASP A 105 -12.53 -13.44 -10.46
C ASP A 105 -11.11 -13.40 -9.86
N ALA A 106 -10.05 -13.40 -10.68
CA ALA A 106 -8.68 -13.22 -10.21
C ALA A 106 -8.55 -11.98 -9.31
N GLU A 107 -7.87 -12.11 -8.17
CA GLU A 107 -7.85 -11.08 -7.14
C GLU A 107 -7.19 -9.80 -7.63
N ILE A 108 -6.10 -9.95 -8.40
CA ILE A 108 -5.36 -8.83 -8.96
C ILE A 108 -5.69 -8.70 -10.44
N ARG A 109 -6.18 -7.52 -10.83
CA ARG A 109 -6.59 -7.18 -12.19
C ARG A 109 -5.84 -5.94 -12.64
N ILE A 110 -4.83 -6.13 -13.48
CA ILE A 110 -3.95 -5.06 -13.94
C ILE A 110 -4.48 -4.48 -15.25
N ALA A 111 -4.63 -3.16 -15.28
CA ALA A 111 -4.78 -2.37 -16.49
C ALA A 111 -3.53 -1.50 -16.73
N ARG A 112 -3.40 -0.97 -17.94
CA ARG A 112 -2.34 -0.01 -18.32
C ARG A 112 -2.93 1.18 -19.06
N THR A 113 -4.01 1.73 -18.50
CA THR A 113 -4.79 2.82 -19.10
C THR A 113 -3.93 4.09 -19.20
N PRO A 114 -3.70 4.63 -20.42
CA PRO A 114 -2.90 5.83 -20.60
C PRO A 114 -3.50 7.05 -19.88
N GLY A 115 -2.69 7.73 -19.08
CA GLY A 115 -3.10 8.94 -18.34
C GLY A 115 -3.86 8.67 -17.05
N ASP A 116 -4.10 7.41 -16.68
CA ASP A 116 -4.75 7.03 -15.42
C ASP A 116 -3.75 6.87 -14.26
N GLY A 117 -2.45 7.08 -14.51
CA GLY A 117 -1.40 7.06 -13.49
C GLY A 117 -1.12 5.68 -12.90
N TYR A 118 -0.31 5.65 -11.85
CA TYR A 118 0.10 4.40 -11.18
C TYR A 118 -0.65 4.27 -9.88
N TRP A 119 -1.35 3.16 -9.68
CA TRP A 119 -2.12 2.95 -8.46
C TRP A 119 -2.44 1.49 -8.23
N SER A 120 -2.70 1.16 -6.97
CA SER A 120 -3.30 -0.10 -6.52
C SER A 120 -4.29 0.21 -5.41
N TYR A 121 -5.30 -0.65 -5.25
CA TYR A 121 -6.04 -0.73 -3.99
C TYR A 121 -5.16 -1.38 -2.91
N LEU A 122 -5.50 -1.11 -1.65
CA LEU A 122 -4.67 -1.49 -0.50
C LEU A 122 -5.05 -2.87 0.05
N GLY A 123 -4.16 -3.85 -0.06
CA GLY A 123 -4.31 -5.14 0.60
C GLY A 123 -5.61 -5.84 0.24
N THR A 124 -6.35 -6.28 1.25
CA THR A 124 -7.65 -6.95 1.11
C THR A 124 -8.76 -6.10 0.48
N ASP A 125 -8.57 -4.78 0.32
CA ASP A 125 -9.53 -3.92 -0.39
C ASP A 125 -9.70 -4.34 -1.85
N VAL A 126 -8.72 -5.01 -2.46
CA VAL A 126 -8.82 -5.52 -3.84
C VAL A 126 -10.02 -6.47 -4.04
N LEU A 127 -10.48 -7.13 -2.97
CA LEU A 127 -11.61 -8.05 -2.99
C LEU A 127 -12.98 -7.34 -3.00
N GLN A 128 -13.00 -6.02 -2.78
CA GLN A 128 -14.23 -5.21 -2.81
C GLN A 128 -14.49 -4.58 -4.19
N ILE A 129 -13.60 -4.84 -5.14
CA ILE A 129 -13.64 -4.29 -6.49
C ILE A 129 -14.35 -5.28 -7.41
N PRO A 130 -15.31 -4.82 -8.24
CA PRO A 130 -15.97 -5.67 -9.23
C PRO A 130 -14.97 -6.44 -10.12
N ALA A 131 -15.37 -7.63 -10.57
CA ALA A 131 -14.51 -8.55 -11.33
C ALA A 131 -14.11 -8.03 -12.72
N ASP A 132 -14.86 -7.07 -13.27
CA ASP A 132 -14.60 -6.40 -14.54
C ASP A 132 -13.81 -5.08 -14.39
N GLU A 133 -13.55 -4.63 -13.15
CA GLU A 133 -12.78 -3.44 -12.85
C GLU A 133 -11.33 -3.77 -12.46
N ALA A 134 -10.40 -2.88 -12.82
CA ALA A 134 -8.99 -3.02 -12.44
C ALA A 134 -8.78 -2.80 -10.94
N THR A 135 -7.89 -3.60 -10.33
CA THR A 135 -7.43 -3.39 -8.95
C THR A 135 -6.07 -2.69 -8.88
N MET A 136 -5.38 -2.61 -10.02
CA MET A 136 -4.11 -1.90 -10.19
C MET A 136 -4.03 -1.32 -11.60
N ASN A 137 -3.43 -0.14 -11.74
CA ASN A 137 -3.08 0.43 -13.04
C ASN A 137 -1.57 0.73 -13.11
N LEU A 138 -0.95 0.30 -14.19
CA LEU A 138 0.44 0.57 -14.53
C LEU A 138 0.48 1.37 -15.84
N ASP A 139 0.21 2.67 -15.74
CA ASP A 139 0.02 3.57 -16.89
C ASP A 139 1.08 3.37 -17.98
N SER A 140 0.61 2.98 -19.17
CA SER A 140 1.43 2.88 -20.38
C SER A 140 2.65 1.93 -20.30
N PHE A 141 2.72 1.03 -19.32
CA PHE A 141 3.86 0.09 -19.17
C PHE A 141 4.00 -0.86 -20.37
N GLY A 142 5.09 -0.79 -21.11
CA GLY A 142 5.37 -1.65 -22.26
C GLY A 142 6.66 -2.44 -22.08
N LEU A 143 6.97 -3.34 -23.02
CA LEU A 143 8.25 -4.06 -23.04
C LEU A 143 9.46 -3.10 -23.18
N ASP A 144 9.25 -1.92 -23.74
CA ASP A 144 10.22 -0.84 -23.92
C ASP A 144 10.33 0.10 -22.70
N THR A 145 9.47 -0.06 -21.68
CA THR A 145 9.60 0.68 -20.42
C THR A 145 10.94 0.39 -19.74
N ASP A 146 11.60 1.44 -19.25
CA ASP A 146 12.89 1.37 -18.58
C ASP A 146 12.81 0.41 -17.36
N GLU A 147 13.82 -0.44 -17.22
CA GLU A 147 13.91 -1.42 -16.13
C GLU A 147 13.87 -0.77 -14.73
N ARG A 148 14.36 0.47 -14.62
CA ARG A 148 14.28 1.25 -13.38
C ARG A 148 12.84 1.60 -13.01
N GLU A 149 11.97 1.80 -14.01
CA GLU A 149 10.55 2.06 -13.77
C GLU A 149 9.81 0.78 -13.41
N TYR A 150 10.16 -0.37 -14.00
CA TYR A 150 9.68 -1.67 -13.52
C TYR A 150 10.06 -1.94 -12.07
N THR A 151 11.31 -1.68 -11.71
CA THR A 151 11.79 -1.85 -10.34
C THR A 151 11.06 -0.90 -9.39
N ARG A 152 10.99 0.38 -9.73
CA ARG A 152 10.41 1.40 -8.84
C ARG A 152 8.90 1.29 -8.73
N VAL A 153 8.18 1.25 -9.85
CA VAL A 153 6.71 1.36 -9.88
C VAL A 153 6.04 0.03 -9.60
N VAL A 154 6.37 -1.04 -10.33
CA VAL A 154 5.66 -2.32 -10.17
C VAL A 154 5.85 -2.86 -8.76
N ARG A 155 7.06 -2.77 -8.19
CA ARG A 155 7.32 -3.20 -6.81
C ARG A 155 6.59 -2.34 -5.79
N HIS A 156 6.50 -1.01 -6.02
CA HIS A 156 5.73 -0.09 -5.17
C HIS A 156 4.23 -0.41 -5.18
N GLU A 157 3.61 -0.52 -6.37
CA GLU A 157 2.18 -0.85 -6.48
C GLU A 157 1.88 -2.25 -5.91
N THR A 158 2.83 -3.19 -6.03
CA THR A 158 2.72 -4.50 -5.38
C THR A 158 2.75 -4.38 -3.85
N GLY A 159 3.53 -3.45 -3.29
CA GLY A 159 3.52 -3.16 -1.85
C GLY A 159 2.14 -2.71 -1.37
N HIS A 160 1.44 -1.85 -2.12
CA HIS A 160 0.05 -1.49 -1.85
C HIS A 160 -0.87 -2.71 -1.91
N THR A 161 -0.74 -3.57 -2.93
CA THR A 161 -1.47 -4.84 -3.00
C THR A 161 -1.21 -5.76 -1.79
N LEU A 162 -0.03 -5.69 -1.18
CA LEU A 162 0.31 -6.42 0.06
C LEU A 162 -0.20 -5.73 1.34
N GLY A 163 -0.84 -4.57 1.21
CA GLY A 163 -1.42 -3.80 2.31
C GLY A 163 -0.49 -2.74 2.90
N PHE A 164 0.61 -2.40 2.23
CA PHE A 164 1.57 -1.42 2.73
C PHE A 164 1.17 -0.01 2.31
N PRO A 165 0.84 0.88 3.26
CA PRO A 165 0.59 2.28 2.91
C PRO A 165 1.90 3.01 2.58
N HIS A 166 1.80 4.25 2.13
CA HIS A 166 2.98 5.08 1.92
C HIS A 166 3.72 5.42 3.22
N GLU A 167 5.04 5.19 3.20
CA GLU A 167 5.93 5.43 4.33
C GLU A 167 6.12 6.94 4.61
N HIS A 168 6.00 7.82 3.60
CA HIS A 168 6.06 9.28 3.83
C HIS A 168 4.87 9.82 4.60
N LEU A 169 3.76 9.07 4.73
CA LEU A 169 2.59 9.47 5.51
C LEU A 169 2.78 9.24 7.01
N ARG A 170 3.97 8.82 7.46
CA ARG A 170 4.37 8.91 8.86
C ARG A 170 4.40 10.37 9.31
N ARG A 171 3.96 10.61 10.55
CA ARG A 171 3.78 11.96 11.10
C ARG A 171 5.06 12.81 11.05
N ASP A 172 6.21 12.20 11.31
CA ASP A 172 7.53 12.85 11.31
C ASP A 172 7.94 13.37 9.91
N VAL A 173 7.61 12.63 8.85
CA VAL A 173 7.86 13.08 7.47
C VAL A 173 6.84 14.12 7.06
N VAL A 174 5.54 13.89 7.28
CA VAL A 174 4.48 14.85 6.92
C VAL A 174 4.70 16.22 7.57
N HIS A 175 5.11 16.26 8.84
CA HIS A 175 5.38 17.52 9.55
C HIS A 175 6.55 18.32 8.96
N ARG A 176 7.45 17.68 8.22
CA ARG A 176 8.55 18.37 7.51
C ARG A 176 8.08 18.98 6.19
N ILE A 177 6.92 18.62 5.66
CA ILE A 177 6.41 19.15 4.39
C ILE A 177 5.83 20.56 4.60
N ASP A 178 6.13 21.48 3.68
CA ASP A 178 5.45 22.78 3.60
C ASP A 178 4.17 22.60 2.78
N PRO A 179 2.97 22.70 3.40
CA PRO A 179 1.71 22.41 2.72
C PRO A 179 1.48 23.28 1.49
N ALA A 180 1.79 24.57 1.57
CA ALA A 180 1.54 25.51 0.49
C ALA A 180 2.48 25.27 -0.69
N LYS A 181 3.75 24.93 -0.42
CA LYS A 181 4.71 24.56 -1.47
C LYS A 181 4.34 23.21 -2.11
N ALA A 182 3.94 22.22 -1.33
CA ALA A 182 3.51 20.92 -1.83
C ALA A 182 2.27 21.04 -2.73
N ILE A 183 1.22 21.76 -2.29
CA ILE A 183 0.00 21.98 -3.09
C ILE A 183 0.33 22.59 -4.45
N ARG A 184 1.17 23.65 -4.47
CA ARG A 184 1.62 24.25 -5.74
C ARG A 184 2.40 23.26 -6.59
N TYR A 185 3.35 22.54 -5.99
CA TYR A 185 4.20 21.59 -6.70
C TYR A 185 3.40 20.49 -7.39
N PHE A 186 2.47 19.82 -6.69
CA PHE A 186 1.69 18.73 -7.26
C PHE A 186 0.64 19.23 -8.27
N ARG A 187 0.05 20.41 -8.04
CA ARG A 187 -0.81 21.04 -9.05
C ARG A 187 -0.05 21.32 -10.35
N ASP A 188 1.13 21.93 -10.25
CA ASP A 188 1.89 22.36 -11.43
C ASP A 188 2.53 21.17 -12.18
N ARG A 189 2.81 20.06 -11.48
CA ARG A 189 3.48 18.87 -12.06
C ARG A 189 2.53 17.80 -12.58
N VAL A 190 1.44 17.54 -11.87
CA VAL A 190 0.53 16.42 -12.14
C VAL A 190 -0.94 16.84 -12.13
N GLY A 191 -1.23 18.14 -12.07
CA GLY A 191 -2.60 18.67 -12.17
C GLY A 191 -3.48 18.39 -10.95
N TRP A 192 -2.90 17.95 -9.83
CA TRP A 192 -3.70 17.61 -8.64
C TRP A 192 -4.40 18.82 -8.05
N SER A 193 -5.63 18.58 -7.58
CA SER A 193 -6.34 19.54 -6.74
C SER A 193 -5.68 19.66 -5.37
N GLU A 194 -5.93 20.76 -4.67
CA GLU A 194 -5.51 20.92 -3.28
C GLU A 194 -6.03 19.78 -2.39
N ALA A 195 -7.28 19.37 -2.58
CA ALA A 195 -7.87 18.26 -1.83
C ALA A 195 -7.13 16.95 -2.06
N THR A 196 -6.75 16.66 -3.31
CA THR A 196 -5.95 15.48 -3.67
C THR A 196 -4.58 15.53 -3.00
N THR A 197 -3.84 16.64 -3.10
CA THR A 197 -2.53 16.75 -2.42
C THR A 197 -2.66 16.60 -0.91
N ARG A 198 -3.70 17.16 -0.31
CA ARG A 198 -3.93 17.00 1.13
C ARG A 198 -4.13 15.55 1.50
N ALA A 199 -5.04 14.87 0.82
CA ALA A 199 -5.35 13.46 1.09
C ALA A 199 -4.15 12.53 0.85
N GLN A 200 -3.37 12.76 -0.21
CA GLN A 200 -2.31 11.84 -0.65
C GLN A 200 -0.92 12.13 -0.08
N VAL A 201 -0.67 13.36 0.40
CA VAL A 201 0.69 13.81 0.79
C VAL A 201 0.73 14.44 2.18
N LEU A 202 -0.32 15.15 2.60
CA LEU A 202 -0.27 16.02 3.78
C LEU A 202 -1.08 15.53 4.97
N THR A 203 -1.84 14.45 4.83
CA THR A 203 -2.62 13.85 5.92
C THR A 203 -1.88 12.61 6.42
N PRO A 204 -1.28 12.66 7.63
CA PRO A 204 -0.67 11.47 8.21
C PRO A 204 -1.70 10.36 8.41
N LEU A 205 -1.31 9.12 8.19
CA LEU A 205 -2.17 7.97 8.50
C LEU A 205 -2.21 7.76 10.02
N GLU A 206 -3.40 7.82 10.61
CA GLU A 206 -3.61 7.62 12.06
C GLU A 206 -3.16 6.20 12.49
N GLU A 207 -3.37 5.20 11.63
CA GLU A 207 -2.90 3.80 11.78
C GLU A 207 -1.38 3.67 11.92
N VAL A 208 -0.65 4.43 11.10
CA VAL A 208 0.81 4.43 10.99
C VAL A 208 1.45 5.12 12.21
N ALA A 209 0.71 5.98 12.92
CA ALA A 209 1.16 6.63 14.14
C ALA A 209 1.28 5.66 15.34
N LEU A 210 0.67 4.47 15.27
CA LEU A 210 0.76 3.43 16.31
C LEU A 210 1.94 2.47 16.11
N ILE A 211 2.50 2.44 14.91
CA ILE A 211 3.70 1.65 14.61
C ILE A 211 4.90 2.43 15.13
N THR A 212 5.57 1.89 16.14
CA THR A 212 6.69 2.54 16.84
C THR A 212 8.04 2.41 16.13
N THR A 213 8.08 1.78 14.96
CA THR A 213 9.31 1.63 14.19
C THR A 213 9.74 2.98 13.61
N PRO A 214 11.04 3.29 13.57
CA PRO A 214 11.55 4.50 12.93
C PRO A 214 11.15 4.56 11.45
N THR A 215 10.78 5.75 10.98
CA THR A 215 10.43 5.98 9.57
C THR A 215 11.59 5.63 8.64
N ASP A 216 11.28 4.95 7.54
CA ASP A 216 12.25 4.63 6.52
C ASP A 216 12.08 5.50 5.26
N THR A 217 12.85 6.59 5.19
CA THR A 217 12.82 7.50 4.04
C THR A 217 13.40 6.90 2.75
N GLN A 218 13.99 5.71 2.81
CA GLN A 218 14.52 4.96 1.66
C GLN A 218 13.69 3.71 1.34
N SER A 219 12.56 3.50 2.02
CA SER A 219 11.61 2.44 1.67
C SER A 219 11.10 2.64 0.25
N ILE A 220 10.90 1.53 -0.48
CA ILE A 220 10.20 1.57 -1.78
C ILE A 220 8.82 2.22 -1.66
N MET A 221 8.18 2.16 -0.49
CA MET A 221 6.87 2.75 -0.20
C MET A 221 6.93 4.25 0.15
N CYS A 222 8.12 4.87 0.17
CA CYS A 222 8.30 6.29 0.49
C CYS A 222 8.38 7.15 -0.79
N TYR A 223 7.58 8.21 -0.88
CA TYR A 223 7.72 9.17 -1.98
C TYR A 223 9.06 9.90 -1.98
N GLN A 224 9.54 10.18 -3.20
CA GLN A 224 10.61 11.12 -3.43
C GLN A 224 10.05 12.54 -3.31
N LEU A 225 10.33 13.23 -2.21
CA LEU A 225 9.85 14.60 -1.95
C LEU A 225 11.03 15.57 -2.10
N PRO A 226 11.00 16.51 -3.06
CA PRO A 226 12.12 17.42 -3.28
C PRO A 226 12.25 18.41 -2.12
N GLY A 227 13.47 18.82 -1.80
CA GLY A 227 13.73 19.82 -0.74
C GLY A 227 12.98 21.14 -0.94
N SER A 228 12.63 21.48 -2.19
CA SER A 228 11.83 22.67 -2.52
C SER A 228 10.42 22.68 -1.94
N ILE A 229 9.85 21.52 -1.57
CA ILE A 229 8.53 21.42 -0.90
C ILE A 229 8.65 21.14 0.61
N MET A 230 9.87 21.05 1.14
CA MET A 230 10.13 20.77 2.55
C MET A 230 10.37 22.07 3.32
N ARG A 231 9.98 22.11 4.59
CA ARG A 231 10.21 23.24 5.51
C ARG A 231 11.68 23.43 5.83
N ASP A 232 12.42 22.32 5.94
CA ASP A 232 13.85 22.28 6.26
C ASP A 232 14.76 22.33 5.01
N GLY A 233 14.17 22.37 3.81
CA GLY A 233 14.90 22.34 2.54
C GLY A 233 15.57 21.01 2.22
N ARG A 234 15.45 19.98 3.07
CA ARG A 234 16.13 18.69 2.92
C ARG A 234 15.20 17.69 2.23
N PRO A 235 15.56 17.11 1.08
CA PRO A 235 14.71 16.19 0.37
C PRO A 235 14.42 14.91 1.18
N VAL A 236 13.30 14.27 0.89
CA VAL A 236 13.06 12.86 1.21
C VAL A 236 13.46 12.07 -0.03
N PRO A 237 14.49 11.21 0.05
CA PRO A 237 15.03 10.55 -1.13
C PRO A 237 14.04 9.59 -1.78
N GLY A 238 13.22 8.89 -0.97
CA GLY A 238 12.39 7.77 -1.40
C GLY A 238 13.21 6.57 -1.88
N GLY A 239 12.64 5.37 -1.78
CA GLY A 239 13.27 4.15 -2.26
C GLY A 239 13.15 4.00 -3.77
N LEU A 240 14.22 3.47 -4.39
CA LEU A 240 14.21 3.07 -5.80
C LEU A 240 13.99 1.56 -5.98
N ASP A 241 14.14 0.79 -4.89
CA ASP A 241 13.87 -0.65 -4.83
C ASP A 241 13.50 -1.06 -3.39
N ILE A 242 12.99 -2.28 -3.22
CA ILE A 242 12.70 -2.96 -1.95
C ILE A 242 14.00 -3.09 -1.16
N ASN A 243 14.06 -2.44 0.00
CA ASN A 243 15.24 -2.48 0.86
C ASN A 243 15.13 -3.54 1.98
N ASP A 244 16.15 -3.65 2.83
CA ASP A 244 16.19 -4.67 3.89
C ASP A 244 15.11 -4.48 4.97
N ARG A 245 14.68 -3.24 5.23
CA ARG A 245 13.58 -2.97 6.17
C ARG A 245 12.24 -3.34 5.57
N ASP A 246 12.02 -3.06 4.28
CA ASP A 246 10.86 -3.54 3.53
C ASP A 246 10.79 -5.08 3.57
N ARG A 247 11.94 -5.76 3.35
CA ARG A 247 12.05 -7.23 3.46
C ARG A 247 11.78 -7.73 4.86
N GLY A 248 12.36 -7.11 5.88
CA GLY A 248 12.12 -7.48 7.28
C GLY A 248 10.65 -7.34 7.67
N PHE A 249 9.99 -6.26 7.23
CA PHE A 249 8.57 -6.03 7.50
C PHE A 249 7.68 -7.09 6.85
N VAL A 250 7.92 -7.40 5.57
CA VAL A 250 7.14 -8.42 4.85
C VAL A 250 7.37 -9.84 5.42
N HIS A 251 8.57 -10.16 5.92
CA HIS A 251 8.85 -11.44 6.58
C HIS A 251 8.08 -11.62 7.89
N VAL A 252 7.90 -10.55 8.66
CA VAL A 252 7.12 -10.58 9.89
C VAL A 252 5.63 -10.79 9.60
N LEU A 253 5.10 -10.10 8.58
CA LEU A 253 3.68 -10.20 8.22
C LEU A 253 3.34 -11.52 7.52
N TYR A 254 4.22 -11.98 6.63
CA TYR A 254 4.01 -13.15 5.78
C TYR A 254 5.16 -14.15 5.90
N PRO A 255 5.32 -14.80 7.07
CA PRO A 255 6.44 -15.71 7.31
C PRO A 255 6.31 -17.02 6.50
N THR A 256 7.45 -17.57 6.08
CA THR A 256 7.54 -18.86 5.37
C THR A 256 7.21 -20.07 6.25
N ALA A 257 7.42 -19.95 7.57
CA ALA A 257 6.96 -20.91 8.56
C ALA A 257 5.89 -20.24 9.43
N VAL A 258 4.68 -20.80 9.43
CA VAL A 258 3.66 -20.41 10.42
C VAL A 258 4.12 -21.03 11.74
N ALA A 259 4.56 -20.21 12.69
CA ALA A 259 4.73 -20.70 14.05
C ALA A 259 3.36 -21.15 14.56
N THR A 260 3.15 -22.47 14.66
CA THR A 260 2.02 -23.01 15.42
C THR A 260 2.28 -22.67 16.88
N THR A 261 1.84 -21.52 17.36
CA THR A 261 1.74 -21.31 18.80
C THR A 261 0.62 -22.23 19.28
N PRO A 262 0.91 -23.26 20.11
CA PRO A 262 -0.15 -24.05 20.71
C PRO A 262 -1.02 -23.08 21.52
N ILE A 263 -2.33 -23.12 21.32
CA ILE A 263 -3.25 -22.56 22.30
C ILE A 263 -3.03 -23.39 23.56
N GLN A 264 -2.22 -22.91 24.50
CA GLN A 264 -2.30 -23.39 25.87
C GLN A 264 -3.68 -22.98 26.36
N ALA A 265 -4.61 -23.93 26.31
CA ALA A 265 -5.84 -23.83 27.06
C ALA A 265 -5.47 -23.45 28.49
N LEU A 266 -5.92 -22.29 28.95
CA LEU A 266 -5.91 -21.95 30.36
C LEU A 266 -6.82 -22.98 31.05
N ALA A 267 -6.21 -24.07 31.48
CA ALA A 267 -6.84 -25.08 32.28
C ALA A 267 -7.18 -24.46 33.65
N GLY A 268 -8.49 -24.38 33.91
CA GLY A 268 -9.12 -24.53 35.22
C GLY A 268 -8.55 -23.72 36.39
N VAL A 269 -9.29 -22.70 36.79
CA VAL A 269 -9.44 -22.41 38.22
C VAL A 269 -10.92 -22.58 38.55
N HIS A 270 -11.22 -23.71 39.19
CA HIS A 270 -12.44 -23.93 39.95
C HIS A 270 -12.40 -23.11 41.24
#